data_AF-A0A2V7RD91-F1
#
_entry.id   AF-A0A2V7RD91-F1
#
_cell.length_a   1.000
_cell.length_b   1.000
_cell.length_c   1.000
_cell.angle_alpha   90.00
_cell.angle_beta   90.00
_cell.angle_gamma   90.00
#
_symmetry.space_group_name_H-M   'P 1'
#
loop_
_entity.id
_entity.type
_entity.pdbx_description
1 polymer ?
#
loop_
_entity_poly.entity_id
_entity_poly.type
_entity_poly.pdbx_seq_one_letter_code
_entity_poly.pdbx_strand_id
1 'polypeptide(L)'
;MSTDLDLDAKIALLMSLASADREGAPGRDPSIPLPPRLRHATEVGALRPLNLRTVRSSGPSGQQTTLLRILMTNACSFNCHYCPMRRDREMPRTLLKPEELVRIFLAARRRGWCEGLFITTGIPGA
;
A
#
# COMPACT_ATOMS: atom_id res chain seq x y z
N MET A 1 4.31 -1.96 -25.15
CA MET A 1 2.85 -2.14 -25.25
C MET A 1 2.32 -2.36 -23.85
N SER A 2 1.68 -1.36 -23.26
CA SER A 2 1.14 -1.46 -21.89
C SER A 2 -0.12 -2.32 -21.94
N THR A 3 -0.07 -3.54 -21.42
CA THR A 3 -1.27 -4.29 -21.06
C THR A 3 -2.01 -3.49 -19.99
N ASP A 4 -3.20 -3.00 -20.32
CA ASP A 4 -4.09 -2.38 -19.33
C ASP A 4 -4.48 -3.42 -18.29
N LEU A 5 -3.78 -3.40 -17.16
CA LEU A 5 -4.11 -4.18 -15.97
C LEU A 5 -5.50 -3.76 -15.49
N ASP A 6 -6.33 -4.74 -15.10
CA ASP A 6 -7.57 -4.45 -14.38
C ASP A 6 -7.27 -3.82 -13.00
N LEU A 7 -8.29 -3.25 -12.37
CA LEU A 7 -8.14 -2.53 -11.11
C LEU A 7 -7.55 -3.40 -10.00
N ASP A 8 -7.96 -4.68 -9.91
CA ASP A 8 -7.49 -5.58 -8.87
C ASP A 8 -6.01 -5.92 -9.05
N ALA A 9 -5.58 -6.16 -10.29
CA ALA A 9 -4.19 -6.39 -10.64
C ALA A 9 -3.32 -5.14 -10.39
N LYS A 10 -3.85 -3.94 -10.67
CA LYS A 10 -3.18 -2.67 -10.32
C LYS A 10 -2.97 -2.56 -8.81
N ILE A 11 -4.03 -2.78 -8.03
CA ILE A 11 -4.00 -2.71 -6.57
C ILE A 11 -2.99 -3.73 -6.03
N ALA A 12 -3.03 -4.97 -6.52
CA ALA A 12 -2.12 -6.02 -6.08
C ALA A 12 -0.66 -5.68 -6.30
N LEU A 13 -0.32 -5.20 -7.50
CA LEU A 13 1.03 -4.78 -7.83
C LEU A 13 1.49 -3.60 -6.97
N LEU A 14 0.69 -2.53 -6.90
CA LEU A 14 1.07 -1.29 -6.24
C LEU A 14 1.14 -1.43 -4.72
N MET A 15 0.26 -2.21 -4.10
CA MET A 15 0.34 -2.50 -2.66
C MET A 15 1.54 -3.39 -2.32
N SER A 16 1.85 -4.38 -3.17
CA SER A 16 3.05 -5.22 -3.00
C SER A 16 4.33 -4.40 -3.06
N LEU A 17 4.44 -3.49 -4.03
CA LEU A 17 5.64 -2.66 -4.17
C LEU A 17 5.78 -1.63 -3.03
N ALA A 18 4.67 -1.12 -2.49
CA ALA A 18 4.68 -0.21 -1.35
C ALA A 18 5.17 -0.87 -0.03
N SER A 19 5.33 -2.20 -0.02
CA SER A 19 5.96 -2.92 1.10
C SER A 19 7.47 -2.69 1.17
N ALA A 20 8.08 -2.23 0.07
CA ALA A 20 9.49 -1.90 0.02
C ALA A 20 9.82 -0.58 0.73
N ASP A 21 8.85 0.35 0.89
CA ASP A 21 9.12 1.55 1.66
C ASP A 21 9.17 1.22 3.16
N ARG A 22 10.34 1.49 3.75
CA ARG A 22 10.75 0.94 5.05
C ARG A 22 10.36 1.88 6.18
N GLU A 23 9.07 1.93 6.50
CA GLU A 23 8.52 2.84 7.51
C GLU A 23 7.57 2.13 8.50
N GLY A 24 7.82 2.25 9.81
CA GLY A 24 6.99 1.63 10.85
C GLY A 24 7.35 0.16 11.15
N ALA A 25 6.64 -0.50 12.07
CA ALA A 25 6.83 -1.93 12.34
C ALA A 25 6.20 -2.77 11.20
N PRO A 26 6.77 -3.92 10.80
CA PRO A 26 6.15 -4.76 9.79
C PRO A 26 4.83 -5.34 10.31
N GLY A 27 3.77 -5.26 9.51
CA GLY A 27 2.46 -5.83 9.83
C GLY A 27 1.48 -4.87 10.52
N ARG A 28 0.30 -5.42 10.82
CA ARG A 28 -0.83 -4.74 11.45
C ARG A 28 -0.80 -4.93 12.97
N ASP A 29 -1.27 -3.95 13.72
CA ASP A 29 -1.50 -4.08 15.16
C ASP A 29 -2.54 -5.18 15.47
N PRO A 30 -2.15 -6.27 16.18
CA PRO A 30 -3.07 -7.35 16.53
C PRO A 30 -4.14 -6.93 17.54
N SER A 31 -3.96 -5.81 18.26
CA SER A 31 -4.98 -5.28 19.17
C SER A 31 -6.18 -4.67 18.44
N ILE A 32 -6.04 -4.35 17.16
CA ILE A 32 -7.16 -3.87 16.34
C ILE A 32 -7.96 -5.08 15.86
N PRO A 33 -9.26 -5.20 16.17
CA PRO A 33 -10.03 -6.39 15.79
C PRO A 33 -10.21 -6.48 14.27
N LEU A 34 -9.94 -7.66 13.69
CA LEU A 34 -10.35 -7.95 12.30
C LEU A 34 -11.85 -8.24 12.27
N PRO A 35 -12.55 -7.86 11.18
CA PRO A 35 -13.90 -8.35 10.93
C PRO A 35 -13.91 -9.88 11.03
N PRO A 36 -15.00 -10.51 11.49
CA PRO A 36 -15.06 -11.96 11.64
C PRO A 36 -14.60 -12.74 10.39
N ARG A 37 -14.89 -12.22 9.20
CA ARG A 37 -14.50 -12.80 7.90
C ARG A 37 -13.01 -12.72 7.56
N LEU A 38 -12.24 -11.90 8.26
CA LEU A 38 -10.80 -11.67 8.00
C LEU A 38 -9.91 -12.16 9.14
N ARG A 39 -10.45 -12.79 10.18
CA ARG A 39 -9.66 -13.28 11.33
C ARG A 39 -8.63 -14.35 10.94
N HIS A 40 -8.92 -15.14 9.91
CA HIS A 40 -7.98 -16.12 9.34
C HIS A 40 -7.14 -15.53 8.19
N ALA A 41 -7.37 -14.28 7.79
CA ALA A 41 -6.72 -13.70 6.62
C ALA A 41 -5.21 -13.44 6.80
N THR A 42 -4.75 -13.38 8.05
CA THR A 42 -3.34 -13.31 8.43
C THR A 42 -2.61 -14.64 8.26
N GLU A 43 -3.31 -15.77 8.35
CA GLU A 43 -2.74 -17.13 8.23
C GLU A 43 -2.64 -17.57 6.75
N VAL A 44 -3.60 -17.15 5.93
CA VAL A 44 -3.73 -17.62 4.52
C VAL A 44 -3.18 -16.61 3.50
N GLY A 45 -2.58 -15.50 3.95
CA GLY A 45 -2.21 -14.40 3.06
C GLY A 45 -3.41 -13.68 2.43
N ALA A 46 -4.64 -13.90 2.94
CA ALA A 46 -5.88 -13.35 2.38
C ALA A 46 -6.09 -11.85 2.67
N LEU A 47 -5.24 -11.23 3.50
CA LEU A 47 -5.14 -9.78 3.54
C LEU A 47 -4.41 -9.22 2.32
N ARG A 48 -3.72 -10.03 1.51
CA ARG A 48 -3.23 -9.56 0.21
C ARG A 48 -4.43 -9.17 -0.65
N PRO A 49 -4.38 -7.99 -1.30
CA PRO A 49 -3.19 -7.14 -1.43
C PRO A 49 -3.01 -6.06 -0.35
N LEU A 50 -3.94 -5.89 0.59
CA LEU A 50 -3.96 -4.82 1.60
C LEU A 50 -2.67 -4.72 2.43
N ASN A 51 -1.88 -3.72 2.12
CA ASN A 51 -0.67 -3.35 2.83
C ASN A 51 -1.03 -2.38 3.98
N LEU A 52 -1.43 -2.94 5.12
CA LEU A 52 -1.76 -2.19 6.33
C LEU A 52 -0.55 -2.16 7.27
N ARG A 53 -0.21 -0.98 7.80
CA ARG A 53 0.94 -0.83 8.69
C ARG A 53 0.64 0.09 9.86
N THR A 54 1.00 -0.36 11.06
CA THR A 54 0.86 0.45 12.27
C THR A 54 2.11 1.30 12.49
N VAL A 55 1.91 2.60 12.62
CA VAL A 55 2.93 3.59 12.98
C VAL A 55 2.66 4.11 14.37
N ARG A 56 3.73 4.44 15.10
CA ARG A 56 3.65 5.04 16.43
C ARG A 56 4.13 6.49 16.34
N SER A 57 3.36 7.40 16.90
CA SER A 57 3.79 8.79 17.06
C SER A 57 4.85 8.89 18.15
N SER A 58 5.89 9.68 17.92
CA SER A 58 6.98 9.93 18.88
C SER A 58 6.57 10.79 20.09
N GLY A 59 5.31 11.19 20.18
CA GLY A 59 4.78 11.96 21.31
C GLY A 59 4.69 11.15 22.61
N PRO A 60 4.58 11.81 23.77
CA PRO A 60 4.58 11.16 25.10
C PRO A 60 3.43 10.16 25.32
N SER A 61 2.35 10.25 24.53
CA SER A 61 1.23 9.30 24.55
C SER A 61 1.42 8.09 23.64
N GLY A 62 2.45 8.05 22.77
CA GLY A 62 2.77 6.90 21.93
C GLY A 62 1.62 6.44 21.03
N GLN A 63 0.75 7.37 20.58
CA GLN A 63 -0.46 7.03 19.84
C GLN A 63 -0.15 6.15 18.62
N GLN A 64 -0.93 5.09 18.48
CA GLN A 64 -0.81 4.13 17.39
C GLN A 64 -1.85 4.45 16.31
N THR A 65 -1.42 4.45 15.05
CA THR A 65 -2.29 4.67 13.89
C THR A 65 -2.01 3.60 12.86
N THR A 66 -3.05 2.97 12.31
CA THR A 66 -2.92 2.02 11.20
C THR A 66 -3.15 2.75 9.88
N LEU A 67 -2.15 2.65 9.01
CA LEU A 67 -2.15 3.28 7.70
C LEU A 67 -2.35 2.24 6.62
N LEU A 68 -3.23 2.54 5.66
CA LEU A 68 -3.24 1.86 4.37
C LEU A 68 -2.08 2.41 3.53
N ARG A 69 -1.13 1.55 3.15
CA ARG A 69 0.01 1.90 2.32
C ARG A 69 -0.21 1.43 0.89
N ILE A 70 0.02 2.32 -0.06
CA ILE A 70 -0.10 1.99 -1.49
C ILE A 70 0.70 2.99 -2.33
N LEU A 71 1.29 2.50 -3.43
CA LEU A 71 1.85 3.36 -4.46
C LEU A 71 0.74 3.91 -5.36
N MET A 72 0.80 5.19 -5.71
CA MET A 72 -0.08 5.75 -6.75
C MET A 72 0.39 5.33 -8.15
N THR A 73 1.70 5.28 -8.38
CA THR A 73 2.31 4.71 -9.58
C THR A 73 3.68 4.13 -9.25
N ASN A 74 4.07 3.05 -9.94
CA ASN A 74 5.43 2.53 -9.90
C ASN A 74 6.27 3.01 -11.09
N ALA A 75 5.77 3.88 -11.97
CA ALA A 75 6.55 4.48 -13.04
C ALA A 75 7.54 5.49 -12.46
N CYS A 76 8.83 5.38 -12.81
CA CYS A 76 9.87 6.25 -12.30
C CYS A 76 10.91 6.56 -13.37
N SER A 77 11.28 7.83 -13.48
CA SER A 77 12.34 8.31 -14.36
C SER A 77 13.74 8.08 -13.80
N PHE A 78 13.88 7.77 -12.52
CA PHE A 78 15.19 7.59 -11.91
C PHE A 78 15.62 6.13 -11.91
N ASN A 79 16.94 5.91 -11.97
CA ASN A 79 17.54 4.58 -11.96
C ASN A 79 18.29 4.28 -10.64
N CYS A 80 17.72 4.66 -9.49
CA CYS A 80 18.35 4.44 -8.18
C CYS A 80 18.65 2.94 -7.97
N HIS A 81 19.91 2.56 -7.78
CA HIS A 81 20.32 1.14 -7.71
C HIS A 81 19.59 0.33 -6.63
N TYR A 82 19.29 0.97 -5.50
CA TYR A 82 18.56 0.38 -4.37
C TYR A 82 17.04 0.32 -4.56
N CYS A 83 16.48 1.08 -5.51
CA CYS A 83 15.02 1.23 -5.63
C CYS A 83 14.43 0.07 -6.44
N PRO A 84 13.43 -0.67 -5.92
CA PRO A 84 12.82 -1.77 -6.67
C PRO A 84 12.11 -1.31 -7.94
N MET A 85 11.68 -0.04 -7.98
CA MET A 85 10.94 0.56 -9.09
C MET A 85 11.82 1.37 -10.04
N ARG A 86 13.15 1.23 -10.00
CA ARG A 86 14.08 1.94 -10.88
C ARG A 86 13.71 1.78 -12.36
N ARG A 87 13.97 2.80 -13.19
CA ARG A 87 13.56 2.89 -14.62
C ARG A 87 13.83 1.60 -15.40
N ASP A 88 15.04 1.07 -15.32
CA ASP A 88 15.50 -0.03 -16.19
C ASP A 88 15.09 -1.43 -15.66
N ARG A 89 14.31 -1.49 -14.58
CA ARG A 89 13.72 -2.74 -14.11
C ARG A 89 12.59 -3.14 -15.04
N GLU A 90 12.71 -4.29 -15.68
CA GLU A 90 11.61 -4.91 -16.40
C GLU A 90 10.54 -5.39 -15.40
N MET A 91 9.38 -4.76 -15.47
CA MET A 91 8.19 -5.08 -14.67
C MET A 91 6.97 -4.36 -15.24
N PRO A 92 5.74 -4.84 -14.96
CA PRO A 92 4.55 -4.09 -15.32
C PRO A 92 4.55 -2.71 -14.65
N ARG A 93 4.27 -1.66 -15.42
CA ARG A 93 4.13 -0.29 -14.91
C ARG A 93 2.67 0.11 -14.96
N THR A 94 2.18 0.70 -13.87
CA THR A 94 0.79 1.10 -13.77
C THR A 94 0.59 2.27 -12.82
N LEU A 95 -0.58 2.87 -12.92
CA LEU A 95 -1.03 3.99 -12.13
C LEU A 95 -2.47 3.76 -11.67
N LEU A 96 -2.73 4.10 -10.41
CA LEU A 96 -4.07 4.35 -9.89
C LEU A 96 -4.43 5.82 -10.09
N LYS A 97 -5.59 6.05 -10.68
CA LYS A 97 -6.19 7.38 -10.71
C LYS A 97 -6.53 7.82 -9.27
N PRO A 98 -6.48 9.12 -8.96
CA PRO A 98 -6.86 9.63 -7.65
C PRO A 98 -8.21 9.11 -7.16
N GLU A 99 -9.21 9.02 -8.05
CA GLU A 99 -10.56 8.57 -7.71
C GLU A 99 -10.62 7.07 -7.40
N GLU A 100 -9.77 6.25 -8.03
CA GLU A 100 -9.63 4.83 -7.71
C GLU A 100 -9.02 4.68 -6.31
N LEU A 101 -7.95 5.41 -6.03
CA LEU A 101 -7.26 5.40 -4.74
C LEU A 101 -8.16 5.85 -3.59
N VAL A 102 -8.88 6.97 -3.75
CA VAL A 102 -9.80 7.50 -2.74
C VAL A 102 -10.93 6.49 -2.44
N ARG A 103 -11.47 5.83 -3.47
CA ARG A 103 -12.51 4.81 -3.27
C ARG A 103 -12.02 3.64 -2.43
N ILE A 104 -10.81 3.15 -2.70
CA ILE A 104 -10.17 2.07 -1.93
C ILE A 104 -9.96 2.51 -0.47
N PHE A 105 -9.37 3.68 -0.26
CA PHE A 105 -9.11 4.21 1.09
C PHE A 105 -10.39 4.40 1.90
N LEU A 106 -11.40 5.06 1.33
CA LEU A 106 -12.66 5.30 2.04
C LEU A 106 -13.40 3.99 2.35
N ALA A 107 -13.32 2.98 1.48
CA ALA A 107 -13.87 1.67 1.77
C ALA A 107 -13.16 0.98 2.94
N ALA A 108 -11.82 1.04 2.99
CA ALA A 108 -11.03 0.49 4.10
C ALA A 108 -11.29 1.24 5.42
N ARG A 109 -11.34 2.59 5.38
CA ARG A 109 -11.62 3.43 6.54
C ARG A 109 -13.02 3.20 7.11
N ARG A 110 -14.06 3.14 6.27
CA ARG A 110 -15.43 2.85 6.71
C ARG A 110 -15.59 1.48 7.38
N ARG A 111 -14.73 0.51 7.02
CA ARG A 111 -14.71 -0.83 7.63
C ARG A 111 -13.84 -0.90 8.89
N GLY A 112 -13.23 0.22 9.31
CA GLY A 112 -12.33 0.28 10.45
C GLY A 112 -10.99 -0.44 10.24
N TRP A 113 -10.55 -0.61 8.98
CA TRP A 113 -9.30 -1.31 8.68
C TRP A 113 -8.06 -0.43 8.83
N CYS A 114 -8.22 0.88 8.66
CA CYS A 114 -7.17 1.87 8.78
C CYS A 114 -7.77 3.23 9.19
N GLU A 115 -6.98 4.04 9.88
CA GLU A 115 -7.31 5.41 10.27
C GLU A 115 -6.69 6.43 9.31
N GLY A 116 -5.66 6.04 8.56
CA GLY A 116 -4.96 6.93 7.62
C GLY A 116 -4.51 6.26 6.32
N LEU A 117 -4.05 7.09 5.40
CA LEU A 117 -3.54 6.71 4.08
C LEU A 117 -2.09 7.17 3.97
N PHE A 118 -1.21 6.27 3.56
CA PHE A 118 0.17 6.57 3.23
C PHE A 118 0.40 6.30 1.74
N ILE A 119 0.64 7.37 0.98
CA ILE A 119 0.79 7.32 -0.47
C ILE A 119 2.26 7.54 -0.81
N THR A 120 2.84 6.60 -1.53
CA THR A 120 4.12 6.78 -2.22
C THR A 120 3.93 6.80 -3.71
N THR A 121 4.96 7.21 -4.44
CA THR A 121 4.91 7.23 -5.90
C THR A 121 6.32 7.08 -6.47
N GLY A 122 6.43 6.50 -7.65
CA GLY A 122 7.55 6.80 -8.53
C GLY A 122 7.47 8.24 -9.03
N ILE A 123 8.55 8.72 -9.65
CA ILE A 123 8.59 10.06 -10.24
C ILE A 123 8.49 9.89 -11.76
N PRO A 124 7.28 9.82 -12.35
CA PRO A 124 7.14 9.74 -13.79
C PRO A 124 7.76 10.99 -14.42
N GLY A 125 8.51 10.79 -15.50
CA GLY A 125 9.09 11.90 -16.27
C GLY A 125 8.01 12.57 -17.10
N ALA A 126 8.20 13.86 -17.36
CA ALA A 126 7.52 14.55 -18.45
C ALA A 126 8.01 14.00 -19.79
#